data_AF-A0A953G4X8-F1
#
_entry.id   AF-A0A953G4X8-F1
#
_cell.length_a   1.000
_cell.length_b   1.000
_cell.length_c   1.000
_cell.angle_alpha   90.00
_cell.angle_beta   90.00
_cell.angle_gamma   90.00
#
_symmetry.space_group_name_H-M   'P 1'
#
loop_
_entity.id
_entity.type
_entity.pdbx_description
1 polymer ?
#
loop_
_entity_poly.entity_id
_entity_poly.type
_entity_poly.pdbx_seq_one_letter_code
_entity_poly.pdbx_strand_id
1 'polypeptide(L)'
;PCIEKEEIQDSTSRVIGNPFFPNPHGEAYCTKVNQLTWFEPISIKYKNDSSTFYLILFGRDQDSILVDELRVNRIPFKIGCYEITGTNPEKDKSKLNSTYDNIYEDVIIDEFMLDTSAINKITVSDIDTTSKTITGYFAVSFVFKNDRPKRNPFNPYRMRFFNGYFKGKYE
;
A
#
# COMPACT_ATOMS: atom_id res chain seq x y z
N PRO A 1 24.19 0.46 -3.61
CA PRO A 1 23.50 1.20 -4.72
C PRO A 1 24.53 1.87 -5.61
N CYS A 2 24.30 1.93 -6.93
CA CYS A 2 25.18 2.63 -7.87
C CYS A 2 24.45 3.83 -8.47
N ILE A 3 25.16 4.95 -8.61
CA ILE A 3 24.72 6.13 -9.36
C ILE A 3 25.56 6.21 -10.61
N GLU A 4 24.88 6.28 -11.75
CA GLU A 4 25.46 6.33 -13.08
C GLU A 4 24.88 7.52 -13.85
N LYS A 5 25.62 8.01 -14.84
CA LYS A 5 25.11 8.98 -15.80
C LYS A 5 24.70 8.23 -17.06
N GLU A 6 23.42 8.27 -17.38
CA GLU A 6 22.84 7.68 -18.59
C GLU A 6 22.27 8.81 -19.45
N GLU A 7 22.53 8.77 -20.76
CA GLU A 7 21.86 9.64 -21.73
C GLU A 7 20.61 8.91 -22.25
N ILE A 8 19.45 9.54 -22.11
CA ILE A 8 18.20 8.98 -22.61
C ILE A 8 18.06 9.36 -24.08
N GLN A 9 18.43 8.43 -24.96
CA GLN A 9 18.41 8.65 -26.41
C GLN A 9 17.12 8.15 -27.09
N ASP A 10 16.27 7.43 -26.36
CA ASP A 10 15.05 6.82 -26.90
C ASP A 10 13.78 7.49 -26.37
N SER A 11 12.69 7.42 -27.15
CA SER A 11 11.38 8.00 -26.80
C SER A 11 10.49 7.07 -25.97
N THR A 12 10.95 5.85 -25.70
CA THR A 12 10.19 4.82 -24.98
C THR A 12 10.52 4.75 -23.49
N SER A 13 11.67 5.30 -23.11
CA SER A 13 12.14 5.34 -21.74
C SER A 13 11.30 6.30 -20.92
N ARG A 14 10.56 5.72 -19.97
CA ARG A 14 9.75 6.47 -19.02
C ARG A 14 10.61 6.77 -17.80
N VAL A 15 10.78 8.05 -17.50
CA VAL A 15 11.52 8.49 -16.32
C VAL A 15 10.62 9.31 -15.43
N ILE A 16 10.68 9.04 -14.12
CA ILE A 16 10.08 9.90 -13.11
C ILE A 16 11.18 10.83 -12.62
N GLY A 17 11.10 12.08 -13.04
CA GLY A 17 11.91 13.16 -12.52
C GLY A 17 11.25 13.79 -11.31
N ASN A 18 12.05 14.22 -10.34
CA ASN A 18 11.54 15.04 -9.27
C ASN A 18 11.34 16.49 -9.80
N PRO A 19 10.12 17.05 -9.78
CA PRO A 19 9.86 18.39 -10.34
C PRO A 19 10.55 19.52 -9.56
N PHE A 20 11.08 19.24 -8.36
CA PHE A 20 11.87 20.18 -7.56
C PHE A 20 13.37 20.13 -7.88
N PHE A 21 13.78 19.42 -8.93
CA PHE A 21 15.16 19.21 -9.36
C PHE A 21 15.57 19.80 -10.73
N PRO A 22 15.09 20.97 -11.19
CA PRO A 22 15.73 21.60 -12.34
C PRO A 22 17.03 22.28 -11.88
N ASN A 23 18.19 21.67 -12.18
CA ASN A 23 19.44 22.42 -12.25
C ASN A 23 19.28 23.49 -13.35
N PRO A 24 19.73 24.74 -13.17
CA PRO A 24 19.76 25.76 -14.24
C PRO A 24 20.43 25.32 -15.56
N HIS A 25 21.19 24.23 -15.56
CA HIS A 25 21.80 23.61 -16.74
C HIS A 25 20.93 22.53 -17.43
N GLY A 26 19.69 22.32 -16.99
CA GLY A 26 18.77 21.33 -17.59
C GLY A 26 18.97 19.88 -17.14
N GLU A 27 19.80 19.65 -16.13
CA GLU A 27 20.04 18.33 -15.56
C GLU A 27 19.06 18.04 -14.41
N ALA A 28 18.51 16.83 -14.35
CA ALA A 28 17.66 16.37 -13.26
C ALA A 28 18.04 14.94 -12.86
N TYR A 29 17.94 14.64 -11.57
CA TYR A 29 18.02 13.26 -11.09
C TYR A 29 16.64 12.63 -11.28
N CYS A 30 16.60 11.58 -12.08
CA CYS A 30 15.37 10.87 -12.43
C CYS A 30 15.56 9.38 -12.15
N THR A 31 14.45 8.67 -11.94
CA THR A 31 14.47 7.21 -11.89
C THR A 31 13.77 6.61 -13.10
N LYS A 32 14.39 5.61 -13.72
CA LYS A 32 13.86 4.90 -14.88
C LYS A 32 12.75 3.94 -14.44
N VAL A 33 11.55 4.13 -14.99
CA VAL A 33 10.32 3.38 -14.64
C VAL A 33 10.21 2.08 -15.43
N ASN A 34 10.82 2.04 -16.61
CA ASN A 34 10.78 0.89 -17.52
C ASN A 34 11.80 -0.21 -17.18
N GLN A 35 12.44 -0.16 -16.02
CA GLN A 35 13.13 -1.34 -15.48
C GLN A 35 12.11 -2.28 -14.83
N LEU A 36 12.36 -3.59 -14.92
CA LEU A 36 11.55 -4.70 -14.40
C LEU A 36 11.46 -4.73 -12.86
N THR A 37 11.40 -3.58 -12.19
CA THR A 37 11.29 -3.51 -10.75
C THR A 37 9.82 -3.48 -10.38
N TRP A 38 9.40 -4.37 -9.48
CA TRP A 38 8.07 -4.33 -8.85
C TRP A 38 7.80 -3.06 -8.01
N PHE A 39 8.70 -2.07 -8.07
CA PHE A 39 8.70 -0.89 -7.23
C PHE A 39 8.57 0.40 -8.03
N GLU A 40 7.75 1.33 -7.52
CA GLU A 40 7.69 2.72 -7.94
C GLU A 40 8.76 3.55 -7.19
N PRO A 41 9.72 4.17 -7.89
CA PRO A 41 10.80 4.90 -7.25
C PRO A 41 10.49 6.38 -7.02
N ILE A 42 10.89 6.89 -5.87
CA ILE A 42 10.84 8.31 -5.49
C ILE A 42 12.17 8.74 -4.87
N SER A 43 12.78 9.79 -5.39
CA SER A 43 14.02 10.37 -4.85
C SER A 43 13.77 11.74 -4.23
N ILE A 44 14.30 11.96 -3.02
CA ILE A 44 14.08 13.21 -2.26
C ILE A 44 15.39 13.66 -1.60
N LYS A 45 15.71 14.94 -1.76
CA LYS A 45 16.87 15.58 -1.14
C LYS A 45 16.64 15.80 0.35
N TYR A 46 17.68 15.63 1.16
CA TYR A 46 17.60 16.02 2.57
C TYR A 46 17.54 17.55 2.70
N LYS A 47 16.57 18.05 3.48
CA LYS A 47 16.34 19.50 3.65
C LYS A 47 17.58 20.25 4.19
N ASN A 48 18.33 19.62 5.09
CA ASN A 48 19.48 20.23 5.78
C ASN A 48 20.84 19.65 5.31
N ASP A 49 20.86 18.85 4.25
CA ASP A 49 22.09 18.26 3.70
C ASP A 49 22.01 18.29 2.19
N SER A 50 22.78 19.21 1.59
CA SER A 50 22.78 19.43 0.15
C SER A 50 23.56 18.37 -0.62
N SER A 51 24.33 17.52 0.07
CA SER A 51 25.25 16.55 -0.52
C SER A 51 24.66 15.15 -0.66
N THR A 52 23.53 14.87 -0.01
CA THR A 52 22.87 13.57 -0.03
C THR A 52 21.36 13.63 -0.31
N PHE A 53 20.82 12.50 -0.73
CA PHE A 53 19.38 12.26 -0.89
C PHE A 53 18.99 10.90 -0.30
N TYR A 54 17.70 10.62 -0.27
CA TYR A 54 17.18 9.29 -0.03
C TYR A 54 16.31 8.83 -1.20
N LEU A 55 16.33 7.52 -1.44
CA LEU A 55 15.51 6.83 -2.42
C LEU A 55 14.47 6.00 -1.67
N ILE A 56 13.21 6.13 -2.05
CA ILE A 56 12.12 5.26 -1.61
C ILE A 56 11.65 4.46 -2.82
N LEU A 57 11.48 3.16 -2.63
CA LEU A 57 10.93 2.23 -3.61
C LEU A 57 9.64 1.65 -3.02
N PHE A 58 8.50 1.98 -3.64
CA PHE A 58 7.17 1.55 -3.20
C PHE A 58 6.69 0.35 -4.01
N GLY A 59 6.52 -0.80 -3.38
CA GLY A 59 5.92 -1.98 -3.99
C GLY A 59 4.41 -1.87 -3.88
N ARG A 60 3.71 -2.02 -5.00
CA ARG A 60 2.23 -2.06 -5.04
C ARG A 60 1.74 -3.40 -5.56
N ASP A 61 0.65 -3.89 -5.00
CA ASP A 61 -0.03 -5.05 -5.55
C ASP A 61 -0.93 -4.67 -6.75
N GLN A 62 -1.63 -5.67 -7.31
CA GLN A 62 -2.53 -5.51 -8.45
C GLN A 62 -3.66 -4.48 -8.21
N ASP A 63 -4.01 -4.21 -6.95
CA ASP A 63 -5.06 -3.28 -6.55
C ASP A 63 -4.48 -1.87 -6.25
N SER A 64 -3.22 -1.64 -6.61
CA SER A 64 -2.45 -0.41 -6.32
C SER A 64 -2.24 -0.13 -4.83
N ILE A 65 -2.44 -1.13 -3.97
CA ILE A 65 -2.24 -1.01 -2.53
C ILE A 65 -0.74 -1.10 -2.24
N LEU A 66 -0.25 -0.22 -1.36
CA LEU A 66 1.15 -0.23 -0.95
C LEU A 66 1.41 -1.46 -0.07
N VAL A 67 2.29 -2.36 -0.51
CA VAL A 67 2.60 -3.63 0.17
C VAL A 67 4.02 -3.67 0.70
N ASP A 68 4.93 -2.96 0.04
CA ASP A 68 6.35 -2.97 0.38
C ASP A 68 6.93 -1.57 0.28
N GLU A 69 7.87 -1.26 1.16
CA GLU A 69 8.65 -0.05 1.10
C GLU A 69 10.11 -0.34 1.38
N LEU A 70 10.97 -0.12 0.39
CA LEU A 70 12.42 -0.11 0.58
C LEU A 70 12.92 1.33 0.57
N ARG A 71 13.58 1.75 1.65
CA ARG A 71 14.29 3.03 1.71
C ARG A 71 15.78 2.81 1.65
N VAL A 72 16.47 3.68 0.93
CA VAL A 72 17.92 3.83 0.96
C VAL A 72 18.24 5.29 1.28
N ASN A 73 18.90 5.50 2.41
CA ASN A 73 19.10 6.81 3.04
C ASN A 73 20.56 7.26 2.92
N ARG A 74 20.77 8.58 2.81
CA ARG A 74 22.11 9.23 2.72
C ARG A 74 22.92 8.82 1.50
N ILE A 75 22.26 8.64 0.35
CA ILE A 75 22.95 8.39 -0.91
C ILE A 75 23.64 9.69 -1.36
N PRO A 76 24.97 9.71 -1.60
CA PRO A 76 25.65 10.90 -2.10
C PRO A 76 25.20 11.23 -3.53
N PHE A 77 25.17 12.51 -3.92
CA PHE A 77 24.92 12.90 -5.34
C PHE A 77 26.08 12.59 -6.31
N LYS A 78 27.14 11.93 -5.83
CA LYS A 78 28.33 11.64 -6.62
C LYS A 78 28.12 10.32 -7.39
N ILE A 79 28.60 10.28 -8.63
CA ILE A 79 28.64 9.05 -9.43
C ILE A 79 29.56 8.03 -8.75
N GLY A 80 29.09 6.79 -8.65
CA GLY A 80 29.83 5.69 -8.04
C GLY A 80 28.93 4.61 -7.45
N CYS A 81 29.55 3.52 -7.02
CA CYS A 81 28.90 2.44 -6.30
C CYS A 81 29.22 2.53 -4.81
N TYR A 82 28.18 2.37 -4.00
CA TYR A 82 28.25 2.52 -2.56
C TYR A 82 27.77 1.27 -1.85
N GLU A 83 28.48 0.91 -0.79
CA GLU A 83 28.13 -0.17 0.12
C GLU A 83 27.15 0.33 1.19
N ILE A 84 26.09 -0.43 1.43
CA ILE A 84 25.15 -0.15 2.52
C ILE A 84 25.81 -0.60 3.82
N THR A 85 26.08 0.34 4.72
CA THR A 85 26.86 0.11 5.95
C THR A 85 26.00 0.10 7.22
N GLY A 86 24.68 0.25 7.09
CA GLY A 86 23.76 0.10 8.20
C GLY A 86 22.31 -0.12 7.78
N THR A 87 21.49 -0.45 8.77
CA THR A 87 20.08 -0.83 8.57
C THR A 87 19.10 0.01 9.38
N ASN A 88 19.61 0.98 10.17
CA ASN A 88 18.76 1.84 10.99
C ASN A 88 19.19 3.31 10.82
N PRO A 89 18.43 4.11 10.04
CA PRO A 89 18.77 5.49 9.76
C PRO A 89 18.67 6.41 10.99
N GLU A 90 17.94 6.01 12.04
CA GLU A 90 17.82 6.80 13.26
C GLU A 90 19.02 6.63 14.19
N LYS A 91 19.59 5.42 14.24
CA LYS A 91 20.74 5.09 15.10
C LYS A 91 22.05 5.61 14.54
N ASP A 92 22.23 5.59 13.23
CA ASP A 92 23.50 5.96 12.62
C ASP A 92 23.33 6.88 11.41
N LYS A 93 23.14 8.17 11.71
CA LYS A 93 22.84 9.22 10.71
C LYS A 93 23.99 9.51 9.74
N SER A 94 25.18 8.99 10.01
CA SER A 94 26.39 9.17 9.20
C SER A 94 26.57 8.12 8.10
N LYS A 95 25.82 7.02 8.18
CA LYS A 95 25.97 5.87 7.28
C LYS A 95 24.97 5.89 6.14
N LEU A 96 25.36 5.27 5.03
CA LEU A 96 24.45 4.86 3.97
C LEU A 96 23.65 3.66 4.49
N ASN A 97 22.36 3.88 4.73
CA ASN A 97 21.50 2.89 5.37
C ASN A 97 20.41 2.40 4.43
N SER A 98 19.93 1.18 4.63
CA SER A 98 18.70 0.70 3.98
C SER A 98 17.73 0.08 4.97
N THR A 99 16.45 0.37 4.80
CA THR A 99 15.35 -0.26 5.53
C THR A 99 14.39 -0.89 4.54
N TYR A 100 13.83 -2.03 4.90
CA TYR A 100 12.77 -2.69 4.16
C TYR A 100 11.62 -2.93 5.13
N ASP A 101 10.48 -2.36 4.81
CA ASP A 101 9.26 -2.46 5.60
C ASP A 101 8.18 -3.11 4.73
N ASN A 102 7.50 -4.09 5.32
CA ASN A 102 6.38 -4.78 4.70
C ASN A 102 5.10 -4.16 5.29
N ILE A 103 4.33 -3.44 4.47
CA ILE A 103 3.23 -2.56 4.92
C ILE A 103 1.91 -3.35 4.98
N TYR A 104 1.97 -4.67 5.18
CA TYR A 104 0.79 -5.55 5.18
C TYR A 104 -0.17 -5.33 6.37
N GLU A 105 0.05 -4.33 7.23
CA GLU A 105 -0.72 -4.12 8.45
C GLU A 105 -2.18 -3.66 8.20
N ASP A 106 -2.49 -3.07 7.05
CA ASP A 106 -3.85 -2.58 6.68
C ASP A 106 -4.46 -3.30 5.46
N VAL A 107 -4.07 -4.54 5.19
CA VAL A 107 -4.59 -5.31 4.06
C VAL A 107 -5.90 -5.99 4.45
N ILE A 108 -6.96 -5.81 3.63
CA ILE A 108 -8.14 -6.67 3.68
C ILE A 108 -7.70 -8.11 3.38
N ILE A 109 -7.51 -8.90 4.43
CA ILE A 109 -6.99 -10.28 4.38
C ILE A 109 -7.81 -11.11 3.41
N ASP A 110 -9.12 -11.14 3.58
CA ASP A 110 -10.06 -11.79 2.68
C ASP A 110 -11.34 -10.94 2.61
N GLU A 111 -11.92 -10.85 1.42
CA GLU A 111 -13.16 -10.10 1.21
C GLU A 111 -14.34 -11.08 1.08
N PHE A 112 -15.45 -10.72 1.71
CA PHE A 112 -16.68 -11.49 1.68
C PHE A 112 -17.81 -10.62 1.13
N MET A 113 -18.53 -11.14 0.16
CA MET A 113 -19.70 -10.48 -0.45
C MET A 113 -20.98 -11.20 -0.08
N LEU A 114 -22.12 -10.49 -0.13
CA LEU A 114 -23.43 -11.07 0.15
C LEU A 114 -23.70 -12.26 -0.80
N ASP A 115 -24.06 -13.41 -0.24
CA ASP A 115 -24.41 -14.61 -1.01
C ASP A 115 -25.82 -14.46 -1.57
N THR A 116 -25.95 -13.95 -2.79
CA THR A 116 -27.24 -13.74 -3.46
C THR A 116 -27.98 -15.03 -3.80
N SER A 117 -27.31 -16.19 -3.71
CA SER A 117 -27.93 -17.51 -3.91
C SER A 117 -28.60 -18.06 -2.64
N ALA A 118 -28.30 -17.48 -1.47
CA ALA A 118 -28.88 -17.88 -0.20
C ALA A 118 -30.10 -17.02 0.17
N ILE A 119 -30.96 -17.56 1.04
CA ILE A 119 -32.05 -16.77 1.63
C ILE A 119 -31.44 -15.82 2.67
N ASN A 120 -31.30 -14.56 2.28
CA ASN A 120 -30.97 -13.47 3.19
C ASN A 120 -32.28 -12.77 3.57
N LYS A 121 -32.62 -12.79 4.86
CA LYS A 121 -33.91 -12.30 5.35
C LYS A 121 -33.74 -11.50 6.62
N ILE A 122 -34.43 -10.36 6.67
CA ILE A 122 -34.64 -9.59 7.89
C ILE A 122 -36.14 -9.66 8.20
N THR A 123 -36.50 -9.98 9.43
CA THR A 123 -37.88 -10.03 9.91
C THR A 123 -38.00 -9.12 11.11
N VAL A 124 -38.83 -8.08 10.99
CA VAL A 124 -39.18 -7.23 12.13
C VAL A 124 -40.17 -7.99 13.00
N SER A 125 -39.85 -8.16 14.28
CA SER A 125 -40.73 -8.83 15.23
C SER A 125 -41.60 -7.86 16.00
N ASP A 126 -41.07 -6.67 16.33
CA ASP A 126 -41.79 -5.66 17.10
C ASP A 126 -41.29 -4.25 16.80
N ILE A 127 -42.22 -3.29 16.86
CA ILE A 127 -41.96 -1.86 16.72
C ILE A 127 -42.64 -1.16 17.89
N ASP A 128 -41.84 -0.68 18.83
CA ASP A 128 -42.30 0.17 19.93
C ASP A 128 -42.22 1.63 19.50
N THR A 129 -43.39 2.20 19.23
CA THR A 129 -43.52 3.60 18.79
C THR A 129 -43.29 4.61 19.91
N THR A 130 -43.42 4.21 21.18
CA THR A 130 -43.18 5.09 22.33
C THR A 130 -41.70 5.22 22.60
N SER A 131 -40.95 4.12 22.60
CA SER A 131 -39.50 4.13 22.79
C SER A 131 -38.70 4.31 21.49
N LYS A 132 -39.40 4.39 20.35
CA LYS A 132 -38.85 4.37 18.98
C LYS A 132 -37.87 3.22 18.76
N THR A 133 -38.22 2.03 19.25
CA THR A 133 -37.36 0.85 19.16
C THR A 133 -37.91 -0.13 18.13
N ILE A 134 -37.04 -0.67 17.28
CA ILE A 134 -37.34 -1.77 16.38
C ILE A 134 -36.54 -3.01 16.81
N THR A 135 -37.19 -4.15 16.90
CA THR A 135 -36.54 -5.44 17.15
C THR A 135 -36.88 -6.43 16.06
N GLY A 136 -36.01 -7.40 15.86
CA GLY A 136 -36.25 -8.44 14.89
C GLY A 136 -35.16 -9.46 14.80
N TYR A 137 -35.30 -10.30 13.79
CA TYR A 137 -34.38 -11.38 13.51
C TYR A 137 -33.81 -11.24 12.11
N PHE A 138 -32.60 -11.74 11.91
CA PHE A 138 -31.97 -11.79 10.61
C PHE A 138 -31.30 -13.13 10.35
N ALA A 139 -31.27 -13.50 9.07
CA ALA A 139 -30.42 -14.53 8.52
C ALA A 139 -29.67 -13.93 7.34
N VAL A 140 -28.34 -14.00 7.36
CA VAL A 140 -27.50 -13.47 6.28
C VAL A 140 -26.33 -14.41 6.00
N SER A 141 -26.02 -14.57 4.72
CA SER A 141 -24.95 -15.43 4.22
C SER A 141 -24.01 -14.59 3.39
N PHE A 142 -22.71 -14.79 3.59
CA PHE A 142 -21.65 -14.18 2.82
C PHE A 142 -20.78 -15.28 2.20
N VAL A 143 -20.26 -15.03 1.01
CA VAL A 143 -19.32 -15.90 0.30
C VAL A 143 -18.03 -15.15 0.03
N PHE A 144 -16.93 -15.89 0.04
CA PHE A 144 -15.62 -15.36 -0.32
C PHE A 144 -15.66 -14.82 -1.76
N LYS A 145 -15.16 -13.60 -1.94
CA LYS A 145 -15.09 -12.97 -3.25
C LYS A 145 -14.01 -13.69 -4.07
N ASN A 146 -14.45 -14.48 -5.05
CA ASN A 146 -13.57 -15.39 -5.80
C ASN A 146 -12.82 -14.71 -6.96
N ASP A 147 -12.65 -13.39 -6.89
CA ASP A 147 -11.86 -12.61 -7.86
C ASP A 147 -10.36 -12.70 -7.56
N ARG A 148 -9.97 -13.18 -6.38
CA ARG A 148 -8.58 -13.43 -5.97
C ARG A 148 -8.44 -14.69 -5.12
N PRO A 149 -7.27 -15.36 -5.09
CA PRO A 149 -7.01 -16.44 -4.15
C PRO A 149 -7.14 -15.98 -2.70
N LYS A 150 -7.54 -16.88 -1.80
CA LYS A 150 -7.56 -16.60 -0.36
C LYS A 150 -6.16 -16.27 0.15
N ARG A 151 -6.02 -15.16 0.89
CA ARG A 151 -4.75 -14.84 1.55
C ARG A 151 -4.63 -15.55 2.90
N ASN A 152 -5.75 -15.77 3.61
CA ASN A 152 -5.76 -16.61 4.81
C ASN A 152 -6.37 -17.99 4.51
N PRO A 153 -5.58 -19.08 4.50
CA PRO A 153 -6.08 -20.42 4.20
C PRO A 153 -7.13 -20.91 5.21
N PHE A 154 -7.16 -20.38 6.44
CA PHE A 154 -8.09 -20.78 7.50
C PHE A 154 -9.47 -20.12 7.42
N ASN A 155 -9.63 -19.01 6.68
CA ASN A 155 -10.94 -18.38 6.54
C ASN A 155 -11.92 -19.30 5.80
N PRO A 156 -13.22 -19.32 6.12
CA PRO A 156 -14.17 -20.14 5.39
C PRO A 156 -14.45 -19.54 4.00
N TYR A 157 -14.89 -20.36 3.04
CA TYR A 157 -15.40 -19.84 1.74
C TYR A 157 -16.80 -19.23 1.86
N ARG A 158 -17.50 -19.52 2.95
CA ARG A 158 -18.85 -19.06 3.21
C ARG A 158 -19.06 -18.86 4.71
N MET A 159 -19.61 -17.72 5.09
CA MET A 159 -20.03 -17.43 6.45
C MET A 159 -21.55 -17.29 6.48
N ARG A 160 -22.20 -17.91 7.45
CA ARG A 160 -23.66 -17.84 7.60
C ARG A 160 -24.01 -17.48 9.02
N PHE A 161 -24.79 -16.41 9.15
CA PHE A 161 -25.39 -15.97 10.40
C PHE A 161 -26.86 -16.38 10.37
N PHE A 162 -27.24 -17.32 11.22
CA PHE A 162 -28.62 -17.78 11.39
C PHE A 162 -29.11 -17.42 12.78
N ASN A 163 -30.41 -17.17 12.93
CA ASN A 163 -31.03 -16.75 14.19
C ASN A 163 -30.39 -15.48 14.77
N GLY A 164 -29.89 -14.60 13.91
CA GLY A 164 -29.41 -13.28 14.32
C GLY A 164 -30.57 -12.49 14.93
N TYR A 165 -30.30 -11.72 15.97
CA TYR A 165 -31.27 -10.82 16.59
C TYR A 165 -30.74 -9.39 16.51
N PHE A 166 -31.61 -8.44 16.21
CA PHE A 166 -31.29 -7.03 16.25
C PHE A 166 -32.29 -6.26 17.12
N LYS A 167 -31.78 -5.21 17.77
CA LYS A 167 -32.56 -4.20 18.50
C LYS A 167 -31.92 -2.85 18.23
N GLY A 168 -32.64 -1.96 17.57
CA GLY A 168 -32.18 -0.63 17.21
C GLY A 168 -33.19 0.44 17.59
N LYS A 169 -32.74 1.69 17.75
CA LYS A 169 -33.64 2.85 17.81
C LYS A 169 -33.73 3.48 16.42
N TYR A 170 -34.93 3.92 16.03
CA TYR A 170 -35.14 4.68 14.81
C TYR A 170 -35.40 6.16 15.14
N GLU A 171 -34.94 7.06 14.27
CA GLU A 171 -35.12 8.51 14.44
C GLU A 171 -36.38 9.01 13.72
#